data_AF-A0A5B0SKS4-F1
#
_entry.id   AF-A0A5B0SKS4-F1
#
_cell.length_a   1.000
_cell.length_b   1.000
_cell.length_c   1.000
_cell.angle_alpha   90.00
_cell.angle_beta   90.00
_cell.angle_gamma   90.00
#
_symmetry.space_group_name_H-M   'P 1'
#
loop_
_entity.id
_entity.type
_entity.pdbx_description
1 polymer ?
#
loop_
_entity_poly.entity_id
_entity_poly.type
_entity_poly.pdbx_seq_one_letter_code
_entity_poly.pdbx_strand_id
1 'polypeptide(L)'
;MRTTRFTVRTADRSQILRRQVHAARIAETLARIRRQEQLDRQREQLARPPAFQNVLDEPDTNFEDQPDEGEHNQEDETEENCVWVDLLEDQPDEIDIAIAADRERHRQQAREFNWAVLLHHLHATYMKLKAITKDWTGSNSYNSFTSCSATCSREFHRTVDLVDIQGQRQKTIRFCECTLDGVRLLQLGYIAGSPVRPQTAFSLPLLIFHNNLWNNCHVGTLPFTVALNSWLEPRSQRLRARQGKHARQLRKPFTAAVDLFRQLEEKTAEVVFSSLQLTKQEILASPSPNQRKPQL
;
A
#
# COMPACT_ATOMS: atom_id res chain seq x y z
N MET A 1 -14.75 13.99 22.25
CA MET A 1 -14.43 14.68 20.99
C MET A 1 -13.94 16.07 21.31
N ARG A 2 -12.68 16.41 20.99
CA ARG A 2 -12.15 17.78 21.15
C ARG A 2 -12.49 18.55 19.89
N THR A 3 -13.33 19.57 20.00
CA THR A 3 -13.65 20.51 18.93
C THR A 3 -12.51 21.52 18.80
N THR A 4 -11.62 21.32 17.84
CA THR A 4 -10.62 22.32 17.43
C THR A 4 -11.32 23.37 16.56
N ARG A 5 -11.39 24.62 17.05
CA ARG A 5 -11.80 25.76 16.24
C ARG A 5 -10.61 26.23 15.42
N PHE A 6 -10.75 26.20 14.09
CA PHE A 6 -9.78 26.75 13.16
C PHE A 6 -10.06 28.24 12.94
N THR A 7 -9.08 29.10 13.23
CA THR A 7 -9.07 30.49 12.75
C THR A 7 -8.43 30.51 11.37
N VAL A 8 -9.27 30.63 10.35
CA VAL A 8 -8.86 30.72 8.94
C VAL A 8 -8.32 32.13 8.67
N ARG A 9 -7.10 32.26 8.15
CA ARG A 9 -6.65 33.57 7.62
C ARG A 9 -7.44 33.89 6.37
N THR A 10 -7.89 35.14 6.28
CA THR A 10 -8.70 35.64 5.18
C THR A 10 -8.04 35.41 3.82
N ALA A 11 -8.84 34.96 2.85
CA ALA A 11 -8.46 34.68 1.47
C ALA A 11 -7.65 35.82 0.82
N ASP A 12 -6.80 35.48 -0.15
CA ASP A 12 -6.01 36.47 -0.88
C ASP A 12 -6.92 37.49 -1.59
N ARG A 13 -6.45 38.74 -1.75
CA ARG A 13 -7.25 39.83 -2.36
C ARG A 13 -7.74 39.45 -3.76
N SER A 14 -6.96 38.70 -4.52
CA SER A 14 -7.34 38.20 -5.84
C SER A 14 -8.49 37.18 -5.78
N GLN A 15 -8.48 36.29 -4.78
CA GLN A 15 -9.53 35.30 -4.55
C GLN A 15 -10.82 35.95 -4.03
N ILE A 16 -10.71 36.95 -3.15
CA ILE A 16 -11.85 37.73 -2.67
C ILE A 16 -12.55 38.42 -3.83
N LEU A 17 -11.80 39.10 -4.70
CA LEU A 17 -12.36 39.78 -5.87
C LEU A 17 -13.01 38.80 -6.85
N ARG A 18 -12.38 37.65 -7.13
CA ARG A 18 -12.97 36.61 -7.98
C ARG A 18 -14.27 36.04 -7.38
N ARG A 19 -14.27 35.72 -6.08
CA ARG A 19 -15.48 35.25 -5.37
C ARG A 19 -16.58 36.30 -5.36
N GLN A 20 -16.25 37.59 -5.30
CA GLN A 20 -17.22 38.68 -5.41
C GLN A 20 -17.79 38.80 -6.83
N VAL A 21 -16.94 38.76 -7.86
CA VAL A 21 -17.38 38.83 -9.28
C VAL A 21 -18.28 37.66 -9.62
N HIS A 22 -18.00 36.46 -9.12
CA HIS A 22 -18.78 35.25 -9.39
C HIS A 22 -19.79 34.91 -8.29
N ALA A 23 -20.01 35.78 -7.30
CA ALA A 23 -20.83 35.49 -6.12
C ALA A 23 -22.26 35.06 -6.48
N ALA A 24 -22.89 35.75 -7.43
CA ALA A 24 -24.24 35.45 -7.88
C ALA A 24 -24.34 34.04 -8.50
N ARG A 25 -23.41 33.71 -9.42
CA ARG A 25 -23.35 32.40 -10.09
C ARG A 25 -23.06 31.26 -9.10
N ILE A 26 -22.16 31.50 -8.15
CA ILE A 26 -21.86 30.54 -7.07
C ILE A 26 -23.11 30.32 -6.20
N ALA A 27 -23.80 31.38 -5.79
CA ALA A 27 -25.01 31.29 -4.97
C ALA A 27 -26.14 30.54 -5.69
N GLU A 28 -26.32 30.80 -6.99
CA GLU A 28 -27.31 30.11 -7.82
C GLU A 28 -26.98 28.61 -7.97
N THR A 29 -25.71 28.29 -8.21
CA THR A 29 -25.24 26.90 -8.32
C THR A 29 -25.44 26.15 -6.99
N LEU A 30 -25.10 26.78 -5.86
CA LEU A 30 -25.35 26.22 -4.52
C LEU A 30 -26.83 26.02 -4.23
N ALA A 31 -27.69 26.97 -4.64
CA ALA A 31 -29.14 26.83 -4.51
C ALA A 31 -29.70 25.68 -5.37
N ARG A 32 -29.11 25.42 -6.54
CA ARG A 32 -29.45 24.26 -7.38
C ARG A 32 -29.04 22.95 -6.70
N ILE A 33 -27.81 22.85 -6.19
CA ILE A 33 -27.33 21.64 -5.48
C ILE A 33 -28.18 21.36 -4.24
N ARG A 34 -28.49 22.38 -3.43
CA ARG A 34 -29.34 22.21 -2.24
C ARG A 34 -30.76 21.75 -2.58
N ARG A 35 -31.34 22.23 -3.68
CA ARG A 35 -32.63 21.75 -4.17
C ARG A 35 -32.54 20.29 -4.61
N GLN A 36 -31.48 19.91 -5.32
CA GLN A 36 -31.21 18.53 -5.71
C GLN A 36 -31.11 17.61 -4.47
N GLU A 37 -30.29 17.97 -3.49
CA GLU A 37 -30.13 17.20 -2.24
C GLU A 37 -31.43 17.07 -1.44
N GLN A 38 -32.30 18.08 -1.47
CA GLN A 38 -33.61 18.01 -0.82
C GLN A 38 -34.54 17.04 -1.55
N LEU A 39 -34.54 17.07 -2.89
CA LEU A 39 -35.29 16.14 -3.71
C LEU A 39 -34.79 14.70 -3.56
N ASP A 40 -33.48 14.50 -3.50
CA ASP A 40 -32.88 13.18 -3.31
C ASP A 40 -33.19 12.64 -1.91
N ARG A 41 -33.12 13.47 -0.86
CA ARG A 41 -33.59 13.09 0.48
C ARG A 41 -35.08 12.76 0.52
N GLN A 42 -35.91 13.47 -0.24
CA GLN A 42 -37.34 13.20 -0.33
C GLN A 42 -37.63 11.91 -1.11
N ARG A 43 -36.83 11.62 -2.15
CA ARG A 43 -36.85 10.36 -2.90
C ARG A 43 -36.41 9.18 -2.04
N GLU A 44 -35.37 9.33 -1.23
CA GLU A 44 -34.92 8.33 -0.25
C GLU A 44 -35.99 8.04 0.82
N GLN A 45 -36.74 9.06 1.27
CA GLN A 45 -37.84 8.89 2.22
C GLN A 45 -39.07 8.20 1.61
N LEU A 46 -39.31 8.36 0.31
CA LEU A 46 -40.42 7.73 -0.41
C LEU A 46 -40.06 6.35 -0.98
N ALA A 47 -38.78 6.00 -1.06
CA ALA A 47 -38.31 4.70 -1.52
C ALA A 47 -38.47 3.64 -0.42
N ARG A 48 -39.22 2.58 -0.71
CA ARG A 48 -39.15 1.31 0.05
C ARG A 48 -37.74 0.75 -0.13
N PRO A 49 -37.04 0.28 0.92
CA PRO A 49 -35.63 -0.05 0.81
C PRO A 49 -35.43 -1.17 -0.23
N PRO A 50 -34.68 -0.92 -1.33
CA PRO A 50 -34.10 -2.03 -2.08
C PRO A 50 -33.09 -2.73 -1.18
N ALA A 51 -32.96 -4.04 -1.37
CA ALA A 51 -32.00 -4.86 -0.63
C ALA A 51 -30.61 -4.22 -0.72
N PHE A 52 -29.91 -4.17 0.43
CA PHE A 52 -28.55 -3.66 0.58
C PHE A 52 -27.63 -4.21 -0.52
N GLN A 53 -27.31 -3.37 -1.50
CA GLN A 53 -26.19 -3.57 -2.40
C GLN A 53 -25.08 -2.61 -1.94
N ASN A 54 -23.96 -3.17 -1.48
CA ASN A 54 -22.82 -2.37 -1.05
C ASN A 54 -22.28 -1.56 -2.24
N VAL A 55 -22.34 -0.23 -2.16
CA VAL A 55 -21.84 0.75 -3.17
C VAL A 55 -20.30 0.74 -3.30
N LEU A 56 -19.62 -0.20 -2.65
CA LEU A 56 -18.17 -0.39 -2.73
C LEU A 56 -17.75 -1.54 -3.66
N ASP A 57 -18.70 -2.31 -4.20
CA ASP A 57 -18.47 -3.36 -5.19
C ASP A 57 -19.18 -3.02 -6.51
N GLU A 58 -18.72 -1.98 -7.20
CA GLU A 58 -18.76 -1.99 -8.67
C GLU A 58 -17.32 -2.10 -9.18
N PRO A 59 -17.05 -2.99 -10.15
CA PRO A 59 -15.75 -3.06 -10.79
C PRO A 59 -15.55 -1.74 -11.54
N ASP A 60 -14.34 -1.21 -11.45
CA ASP A 60 -13.83 -0.09 -12.23
C ASP A 60 -14.03 -0.39 -13.73
N THR A 61 -15.23 -0.09 -14.27
CA THR A 61 -15.49 -0.15 -15.70
C THR A 61 -14.87 1.11 -16.27
N ASN A 62 -13.69 0.90 -16.85
CA ASN A 62 -13.07 1.73 -17.85
C ASN A 62 -14.09 2.67 -18.53
N PHE A 63 -13.99 3.97 -18.26
CA PHE A 63 -14.39 4.97 -19.25
C PHE A 63 -13.38 4.85 -20.40
N GLU A 64 -13.63 3.90 -21.30
CA GLU A 64 -13.12 3.99 -22.66
C GLU A 64 -13.94 5.08 -23.35
N ASP A 65 -13.26 6.15 -23.79
CA ASP A 65 -13.81 7.11 -24.76
C ASP A 65 -14.16 6.33 -26.03
N GLN A 66 -15.41 5.89 -26.13
CA GLN A 66 -16.03 5.55 -27.39
C GLN A 66 -16.60 6.84 -27.98
N PRO A 67 -16.25 7.20 -29.23
CA PRO A 67 -16.93 8.29 -29.92
C PRO A 67 -18.37 7.84 -30.18
N ASP A 68 -19.31 8.51 -29.51
CA ASP A 68 -20.74 8.33 -29.73
C ASP A 68 -21.12 9.01 -31.05
N GLU A 69 -21.17 8.24 -32.14
CA GLU A 69 -21.90 8.64 -33.34
C GLU A 69 -23.39 8.38 -33.12
N GLY A 70 -24.00 9.27 -32.33
CA GLY A 70 -25.45 9.37 -32.13
C GLY A 70 -25.94 10.72 -32.64
N GLU A 71 -26.71 10.71 -33.73
CA GLU A 71 -27.42 11.89 -34.25
C GLU A 71 -28.35 12.47 -33.17
N HIS A 72 -27.91 13.51 -32.49
CA HIS A 72 -28.77 14.31 -31.61
C HIS A 72 -29.49 15.37 -32.45
N ASN A 73 -30.77 15.12 -32.69
CA ASN A 73 -31.73 16.10 -33.20
C ASN A 73 -31.66 17.38 -32.34
N GLN A 74 -31.34 18.48 -33.02
CA GLN A 74 -31.37 19.82 -32.48
C GLN A 74 -32.81 20.20 -32.17
N GLU A 75 -33.15 20.27 -30.90
CA GLU A 75 -34.23 21.14 -30.42
C GLU A 75 -33.58 22.24 -29.59
N ASP A 76 -33.72 23.46 -30.10
CA ASP A 76 -33.11 24.70 -29.63
C ASP A 76 -33.39 24.98 -28.14
N GLU A 77 -32.42 24.72 -27.27
CA GLU A 77 -32.25 25.47 -26.02
C GLU A 77 -31.02 26.35 -26.18
N THR A 78 -31.28 27.66 -26.24
CA THR A 78 -30.31 28.75 -26.34
C THR A 78 -28.96 28.41 -25.69
N GLU A 79 -27.96 28.10 -26.53
CA GLU A 79 -26.57 28.00 -26.12
C GLU A 79 -26.12 29.36 -25.57
N GLU A 80 -26.31 29.57 -24.28
CA GLU A 80 -25.58 30.59 -23.52
C GLU A 80 -24.09 30.30 -23.75
N ASN A 81 -23.48 31.10 -24.61
CA ASN A 81 -22.08 31.16 -24.95
C ASN A 81 -21.18 30.68 -23.79
N CYS A 82 -20.86 29.37 -23.78
CA CYS A 82 -20.05 28.76 -22.73
C CYS A 82 -18.60 29.17 -22.95
N VAL A 83 -18.25 30.36 -22.47
CA VAL A 83 -16.86 30.81 -22.40
C VAL A 83 -16.13 29.90 -21.42
N TRP A 84 -15.35 28.97 -21.96
CA TRP A 84 -14.37 28.21 -21.18
C TRP A 84 -13.36 29.20 -20.61
N VAL A 85 -13.43 29.44 -19.31
CA VAL A 85 -12.45 30.26 -18.59
C VAL A 85 -11.28 29.34 -18.25
N ASP A 86 -10.07 29.69 -18.69
CA ASP A 86 -8.84 29.07 -18.22
C ASP A 86 -8.74 29.28 -16.70
N LEU A 87 -9.08 28.24 -15.93
CA LEU A 87 -8.88 28.20 -14.49
C LEU A 87 -7.37 28.16 -14.25
N LEU A 88 -6.79 29.30 -13.91
CA LEU A 88 -5.48 29.30 -13.24
C LEU A 88 -5.62 28.44 -11.99
N GLU A 89 -4.81 27.38 -11.88
CA GLU A 89 -4.79 26.49 -10.73
C GLU A 89 -4.55 27.35 -9.47
N ASP A 90 -5.60 27.57 -8.69
CA ASP A 90 -5.51 28.36 -7.47
C ASP A 90 -4.60 27.60 -6.49
N GLN A 91 -3.68 28.31 -5.84
CA GLN A 91 -2.86 27.70 -4.79
C GLN A 91 -3.79 27.21 -3.67
N PRO A 92 -3.53 26.01 -3.11
CA PRO A 92 -4.41 25.43 -2.11
C PRO A 92 -4.53 26.34 -0.88
N ASP A 93 -5.77 26.65 -0.49
CA ASP A 93 -6.05 27.46 0.69
C ASP A 93 -5.75 26.65 1.98
N GLU A 94 -5.72 27.31 3.15
CA GLU A 94 -5.44 26.64 4.44
C GLU A 94 -6.36 25.44 4.72
N ILE A 95 -7.61 25.51 4.24
CA ILE A 95 -8.59 24.43 4.35
C ILE A 95 -8.22 23.25 3.45
N ASP A 96 -7.76 23.49 2.22
CA ASP A 96 -7.34 22.44 1.29
C ASP A 96 -6.11 21.70 1.82
N ILE A 97 -5.16 22.45 2.40
CA ILE A 97 -3.99 21.89 3.08
C ILE A 97 -4.42 21.03 4.28
N ALA A 98 -5.37 21.51 5.09
CA ALA A 98 -5.87 20.76 6.24
C ALA A 98 -6.59 19.47 5.82
N ILE A 99 -7.45 19.52 4.79
CA ILE A 99 -8.13 18.35 4.23
C ILE A 99 -7.10 17.36 3.66
N ALA A 100 -6.10 17.83 2.92
CA ALA A 100 -5.03 16.99 2.38
C ALA A 100 -4.22 16.32 3.51
N ALA A 101 -3.88 17.07 4.56
CA ALA A 101 -3.16 16.55 5.71
C ALA A 101 -3.98 15.50 6.49
N ASP A 102 -5.28 15.73 6.66
CA ASP A 102 -6.18 14.78 7.33
C ASP A 102 -6.37 13.49 6.52
N ARG A 103 -6.56 13.63 5.20
CA ARG A 103 -6.57 12.48 4.27
C ARG A 103 -5.27 11.68 4.33
N GLU A 104 -4.12 12.34 4.37
CA GLU A 104 -2.84 11.64 4.47
C GLU A 104 -2.66 10.96 5.84
N ARG A 105 -3.11 11.60 6.93
CA ARG A 105 -3.15 10.98 8.26
C ARG A 105 -3.98 9.69 8.26
N HIS A 106 -5.18 9.72 7.69
CA HIS A 106 -6.02 8.53 7.57
C HIS A 106 -5.37 7.43 6.72
N ARG A 107 -4.69 7.79 5.64
CA ARG A 107 -3.92 6.83 4.83
C ARG A 107 -2.77 6.20 5.62
N GLN A 108 -2.06 6.98 6.44
CA GLN A 108 -0.98 6.47 7.29
C GLN A 108 -1.52 5.49 8.33
N GLN A 109 -2.59 5.85 9.04
CA GLN A 109 -3.24 4.99 10.02
C GLN A 109 -3.72 3.67 9.40
N ALA A 110 -4.34 3.72 8.21
CA ALA A 110 -4.76 2.51 7.51
C ALA A 110 -3.56 1.63 7.11
N ARG A 111 -2.43 2.21 6.69
CA ARG A 111 -1.21 1.46 6.37
C ARG A 111 -0.65 0.78 7.63
N GLU A 112 -0.52 1.50 8.73
CA GLU A 112 -0.03 0.97 10.00
C GLU A 112 -0.89 -0.19 10.50
N PHE A 113 -2.22 -0.02 10.45
CA PHE A 113 -3.16 -1.07 10.79
C PHE A 113 -2.97 -2.33 9.93
N ASN A 114 -2.89 -2.16 8.61
CA ASN A 114 -2.68 -3.29 7.69
C ASN A 114 -1.34 -4.02 7.94
N TRP A 115 -0.28 -3.28 8.27
CA TRP A 115 1.01 -3.88 8.65
C TRP A 115 0.92 -4.65 9.97
N ALA A 116 0.25 -4.10 10.98
CA ALA A 116 0.08 -4.76 12.27
C ALA A 116 -0.71 -6.08 12.13
N VAL A 117 -1.79 -6.07 11.36
CA VAL A 117 -2.57 -7.28 11.04
C VAL A 117 -1.69 -8.29 10.32
N LEU A 118 -0.96 -7.90 9.28
CA LEU A 118 -0.10 -8.81 8.54
C LEU A 118 1.00 -9.41 9.42
N LEU A 119 1.68 -8.59 10.23
CA LEU A 119 2.73 -9.03 11.14
C LEU A 119 2.25 -10.13 12.10
N HIS A 120 1.05 -9.97 12.67
CA HIS A 120 0.46 -10.97 13.56
C HIS A 120 0.31 -12.34 12.91
N HIS A 121 -0.14 -12.37 11.65
CA HIS A 121 -0.33 -13.63 10.90
C HIS A 121 0.99 -14.21 10.37
N LEU A 122 1.98 -13.35 10.11
CA LEU A 122 3.29 -13.79 9.63
C LEU A 122 4.11 -14.48 10.72
N HIS A 123 4.05 -13.99 11.97
CA HIS A 123 5.03 -14.36 13.01
C HIS A 123 5.11 -15.86 13.29
N ALA A 124 3.98 -16.55 13.49
CA ALA A 124 3.97 -18.00 13.72
C ALA A 124 4.51 -18.78 12.50
N THR A 125 4.11 -18.37 11.29
CA THR A 125 4.60 -18.98 10.04
C THR A 125 6.10 -18.75 9.87
N TYR A 126 6.56 -17.54 10.22
CA TYR A 126 7.96 -17.14 10.14
C TYR A 126 8.82 -18.00 11.06
N MET A 127 8.44 -18.15 12.34
CA MET A 127 9.19 -19.00 13.28
C MET A 127 9.25 -20.46 12.83
N LYS A 128 8.13 -21.01 12.34
CA LYS A 128 8.09 -22.37 11.79
C LYS A 128 9.06 -22.53 10.63
N LEU A 129 9.03 -21.61 9.66
CA LEU A 129 9.90 -21.68 8.49
C LEU A 129 11.37 -21.44 8.85
N LYS A 130 11.66 -20.50 9.75
CA LYS A 130 13.01 -20.24 10.27
C LYS A 130 13.61 -21.52 10.88
N ALA A 131 12.83 -22.30 11.62
CA ALA A 131 13.29 -23.58 12.15
C ALA A 131 13.54 -24.63 11.04
N ILE A 132 12.61 -24.77 10.09
CA ILE A 132 12.71 -25.75 8.98
C ILE A 132 13.89 -25.46 8.04
N THR A 133 14.14 -24.20 7.72
CA THR A 133 15.16 -23.78 6.76
C THR A 133 16.51 -23.47 7.40
N LYS A 134 16.62 -23.65 8.72
CA LYS A 134 17.79 -23.22 9.51
C LYS A 134 18.14 -21.76 9.23
N ASP A 135 17.14 -20.89 9.38
CA ASP A 135 17.22 -19.47 9.06
C ASP A 135 17.61 -19.20 7.60
N TRP A 136 17.02 -19.96 6.68
CA TRP A 136 17.29 -19.88 5.24
C TRP A 136 18.79 -20.02 4.88
N THR A 137 19.56 -20.77 5.67
CA THR A 137 20.95 -21.16 5.36
C THR A 137 21.08 -22.55 4.73
N GLY A 138 20.03 -23.37 4.78
CA GLY A 138 20.02 -24.74 4.25
C GLY A 138 19.89 -24.84 2.73
N SER A 139 19.99 -26.05 2.19
CA SER A 139 19.69 -26.33 0.78
C SER A 139 18.21 -26.13 0.42
N ASN A 140 17.34 -26.11 1.43
CA ASN A 140 15.89 -25.94 1.30
C ASN A 140 15.43 -24.48 1.37
N SER A 141 16.34 -23.49 1.38
CA SER A 141 15.99 -22.07 1.52
C SER A 141 15.05 -21.52 0.45
N TYR A 142 15.07 -22.12 -0.75
CA TYR A 142 14.22 -21.72 -1.87
C TYR A 142 13.07 -22.71 -2.16
N ASN A 143 12.84 -23.68 -1.27
CA ASN A 143 11.74 -24.62 -1.40
C ASN A 143 10.39 -23.93 -1.15
N SER A 144 9.34 -24.44 -1.78
CA SER A 144 7.97 -24.00 -1.52
C SER A 144 7.41 -24.74 -0.31
N PHE A 145 6.97 -23.99 0.71
CA PHE A 145 6.26 -24.50 1.88
C PHE A 145 4.79 -24.08 1.87
N THR A 146 4.27 -23.87 0.67
CA THR A 146 2.90 -23.38 0.45
C THR A 146 1.89 -24.41 0.96
N SER A 147 0.99 -23.99 1.86
CA SER A 147 -0.13 -24.80 2.32
C SER A 147 -1.45 -24.06 2.10
N CYS A 148 -2.52 -24.81 1.85
CA CYS A 148 -3.87 -24.29 1.70
C CYS A 148 -4.87 -25.25 2.35
N SER A 149 -6.04 -24.76 2.73
CA SER A 149 -7.14 -25.64 3.19
C SER A 149 -7.58 -26.56 2.04
N ALA A 150 -7.92 -27.81 2.36
CA ALA A 150 -8.46 -28.76 1.39
C ALA A 150 -9.81 -28.30 0.81
N THR A 151 -10.54 -27.42 1.51
CA THR A 151 -11.83 -26.87 1.09
C THR A 151 -11.73 -25.53 0.38
N CYS A 152 -10.52 -25.10 0.00
CA CYS A 152 -10.32 -23.82 -0.67
C CYS A 152 -11.00 -23.79 -2.04
N SER A 153 -12.03 -22.95 -2.19
CA SER A 153 -12.79 -22.82 -3.44
C SER A 153 -12.39 -21.59 -4.28
N ARG A 154 -11.79 -20.57 -3.66
CA ARG A 154 -11.45 -19.30 -4.31
C ARG A 154 -9.95 -19.11 -4.38
N GLU A 155 -9.40 -19.39 -5.56
CA GLU A 155 -8.02 -19.15 -5.93
C GLU A 155 -7.93 -18.02 -6.97
N PHE A 156 -6.88 -17.22 -6.90
CA PHE A 156 -6.61 -16.17 -7.87
C PHE A 156 -5.11 -16.05 -8.13
N HIS A 157 -4.76 -15.55 -9.30
CA HIS A 157 -3.38 -15.42 -9.73
C HIS A 157 -2.99 -13.95 -9.81
N ARG A 158 -1.78 -13.63 -9.35
CA ARG A 158 -1.21 -12.29 -9.53
C ARG A 158 0.28 -12.38 -9.82
N THR A 159 0.73 -11.57 -10.77
CA THR A 159 2.15 -11.39 -11.06
C THR A 159 2.80 -10.57 -9.96
N VAL A 160 3.86 -11.12 -9.37
CA VAL A 160 4.67 -10.48 -8.34
C VAL A 160 6.11 -10.42 -8.82
N ASP A 161 6.75 -9.28 -8.59
CA ASP A 161 8.17 -9.08 -8.83
C ASP A 161 8.95 -9.66 -7.65
N LEU A 162 9.68 -10.75 -7.90
CA LEU A 162 10.49 -11.43 -6.91
C LEU A 162 11.94 -10.97 -7.06
N VAL A 163 12.51 -10.46 -5.98
CA VAL A 163 13.89 -9.97 -5.93
C VAL A 163 14.70 -10.81 -4.95
N ASP A 164 15.83 -11.33 -5.41
CA ASP A 164 16.76 -12.15 -4.65
C ASP A 164 18.20 -11.68 -4.90
N ILE A 165 19.16 -12.18 -4.10
CA ILE A 165 20.60 -11.92 -4.27
C ILE A 165 21.07 -12.39 -5.65
N GLN A 166 20.53 -13.50 -6.13
CA GLN A 166 20.97 -14.14 -7.37
C GLN A 166 20.29 -13.59 -8.62
N GLY A 167 19.17 -12.87 -8.49
CA GLY A 167 18.36 -12.48 -9.64
C GLY A 167 17.06 -11.81 -9.26
N GLN A 168 16.47 -11.09 -10.22
CA GLN A 168 15.10 -10.62 -10.14
C GLN A 168 14.27 -11.17 -11.31
N ARG A 169 12.99 -11.46 -11.06
CA ARG A 169 12.06 -11.98 -12.06
C ARG A 169 10.62 -11.66 -11.73
N GLN A 170 9.78 -11.58 -12.76
CA GLN A 170 8.33 -11.57 -12.58
C GLN A 170 7.82 -13.00 -12.53
N LYS A 171 7.01 -13.32 -11.51
CA LYS A 171 6.42 -14.66 -11.37
C LYS A 171 4.94 -14.54 -11.04
N THR A 172 4.12 -15.32 -11.76
CA THR A 172 2.70 -15.49 -11.41
C THR A 172 2.60 -16.38 -10.18
N ILE A 173 2.10 -15.81 -9.09
CA ILE A 173 1.87 -16.50 -7.82
C ILE A 173 0.38 -16.80 -7.68
N ARG A 174 0.09 -18.00 -7.16
CA ARG A 174 -1.26 -18.43 -6.83
C ARG A 174 -1.59 -18.07 -5.39
N PHE A 175 -2.56 -17.21 -5.23
CA PHE A 175 -3.12 -16.77 -3.96
C PHE A 175 -4.50 -17.40 -3.74
N CYS A 176 -5.01 -17.28 -2.52
CA CYS A 176 -6.29 -17.84 -2.13
C CYS A 176 -6.85 -17.05 -0.94
N GLU A 177 -8.15 -17.15 -0.71
CA GLU A 177 -8.80 -16.46 0.41
C GLU A 177 -8.46 -17.06 1.78
N CYS A 178 -7.90 -18.28 1.81
CA CYS A 178 -7.53 -18.96 3.05
C CYS A 178 -6.31 -18.33 3.76
N THR A 179 -5.46 -17.59 3.05
CA THR A 179 -4.21 -17.05 3.59
C THR A 179 -3.94 -15.67 3.04
N LEU A 180 -3.48 -14.74 3.87
CA LEU A 180 -3.05 -13.41 3.41
C LEU A 180 -1.91 -13.52 2.38
N ASP A 181 -1.92 -12.64 1.37
CA ASP A 181 -0.91 -12.62 0.30
C ASP A 181 0.53 -12.59 0.85
N GLY A 182 0.78 -11.81 1.91
CA GLY A 182 2.10 -11.73 2.54
C GLY A 182 2.52 -13.05 3.20
N VAL A 183 1.59 -13.79 3.81
CA VAL A 183 1.88 -15.12 4.39
C VAL A 183 2.18 -16.13 3.29
N ARG A 184 1.44 -16.09 2.18
CA ARG A 184 1.70 -16.92 1.00
C ARG A 184 3.10 -16.65 0.43
N LEU A 185 3.51 -15.39 0.35
CA LEU A 185 4.86 -15.03 -0.08
C LEU A 185 5.93 -15.51 0.90
N LEU A 186 5.67 -15.44 2.21
CA LEU A 186 6.60 -15.96 3.22
C LEU A 186 6.79 -17.48 3.11
N GLN A 187 5.72 -18.23 2.83
CA GLN A 187 5.80 -19.67 2.54
C GLN A 187 6.64 -20.00 1.30
N LEU A 188 6.83 -19.04 0.40
CA LEU A 188 7.72 -19.15 -0.77
C LEU A 188 9.14 -18.62 -0.49
N GLY A 189 9.43 -18.19 0.74
CA GLY A 189 10.73 -17.64 1.12
C GLY A 189 10.91 -16.14 0.82
N TYR A 190 9.81 -15.37 0.72
CA TYR A 190 9.85 -13.94 0.44
C TYR A 190 9.06 -13.09 1.45
N ILE A 191 9.54 -11.90 1.80
CA ILE A 191 8.76 -10.87 2.50
C ILE A 191 8.14 -9.91 1.50
N ALA A 192 6.85 -9.62 1.69
CA ALA A 192 6.10 -8.66 0.91
C ALA A 192 6.58 -7.21 1.13
N GLY A 193 6.74 -6.44 0.05
CA GLY A 193 7.07 -5.01 0.12
C GLY A 193 5.87 -4.09 0.42
N SER A 194 4.65 -4.63 0.53
CA SER A 194 3.44 -3.93 0.96
C SER A 194 2.49 -4.90 1.67
N PRO A 195 1.63 -4.41 2.60
CA PRO A 195 0.83 -5.30 3.42
C PRO A 195 -0.40 -5.83 2.68
N VAL A 196 -0.95 -5.01 1.78
CA VAL A 196 -2.11 -5.32 0.95
C VAL A 196 -1.63 -5.45 -0.49
N ARG A 197 -2.04 -6.55 -1.14
CA ARG A 197 -1.81 -6.85 -2.56
C ARG A 197 -0.37 -6.56 -3.04
N PRO A 198 0.64 -7.25 -2.48
CA PRO A 198 2.04 -6.99 -2.78
C PRO A 198 2.37 -7.19 -4.25
N GLN A 199 3.00 -6.17 -4.83
CA GLN A 199 3.51 -6.21 -6.20
C GLN A 199 4.99 -6.62 -6.26
N THR A 200 5.73 -6.42 -5.18
CA THR A 200 7.15 -6.76 -5.05
C THR A 200 7.35 -7.55 -3.77
N ALA A 201 8.20 -8.57 -3.82
CA ALA A 201 8.62 -9.34 -2.65
C ALA A 201 10.12 -9.63 -2.69
N PHE A 202 10.75 -9.67 -1.52
CA PHE A 202 12.21 -9.81 -1.37
C PHE A 202 12.54 -11.09 -0.65
N SER A 203 13.52 -11.83 -1.14
CA SER A 203 13.88 -13.13 -0.54
C SER A 203 14.40 -12.96 0.88
N LEU A 204 14.14 -13.95 1.73
CA LEU A 204 14.68 -14.01 3.09
C LEU A 204 16.22 -13.97 3.10
N PRO A 205 16.93 -14.75 2.27
CA PRO A 205 18.38 -14.62 2.12
C PRO A 205 18.84 -13.19 1.82
N LEU A 206 18.17 -12.46 0.91
CA LEU A 206 18.50 -11.07 0.57
C LEU A 206 18.35 -10.13 1.78
N LEU A 207 17.27 -10.29 2.55
CA LEU A 207 17.03 -9.47 3.74
C LEU A 207 18.03 -9.78 4.86
N ILE A 208 18.36 -11.06 5.06
CA ILE A 208 19.39 -11.49 6.01
C ILE A 208 20.76 -10.90 5.60
N PHE A 209 21.10 -10.96 4.31
CA PHE A 209 22.34 -10.37 3.78
C PHE A 209 22.39 -8.86 4.00
N HIS A 210 21.33 -8.13 3.66
CA HIS A 210 21.24 -6.69 3.92
C HIS A 210 21.35 -6.37 5.42
N ASN A 211 20.73 -7.16 6.29
CA ASN A 211 20.82 -6.96 7.73
C ASN A 211 22.27 -7.12 8.25
N ASN A 212 23.02 -8.09 7.72
CA ASN A 212 24.45 -8.22 8.01
C ASN A 212 25.25 -7.01 7.52
N LEU A 213 24.97 -6.49 6.32
CA LEU A 213 25.62 -5.27 5.82
C LEU A 213 25.27 -4.04 6.66
N TRP A 214 24.03 -3.93 7.14
CA TRP A 214 23.65 -2.86 8.05
C TRP A 214 24.42 -2.95 9.37
N ASN A 215 24.49 -4.13 9.98
CA ASN A 215 25.14 -4.32 11.28
C ASN A 215 26.67 -4.09 11.23
N ASN A 216 27.32 -4.44 10.13
CA ASN A 216 28.79 -4.34 10.02
C ASN A 216 29.24 -3.08 9.28
N CYS A 217 28.47 -2.60 8.31
CA CYS A 217 28.86 -1.52 7.40
C CYS A 217 27.89 -0.33 7.39
N HIS A 218 26.79 -0.37 8.15
CA HIS A 218 25.77 0.69 8.21
C HIS A 218 25.20 1.09 6.84
N VAL A 219 25.11 0.14 5.90
CA VAL A 219 24.63 0.39 4.55
C VAL A 219 23.12 0.64 4.55
N GLY A 220 22.69 1.87 4.33
CA GLY A 220 21.27 2.22 4.22
C GLY A 220 20.56 1.58 3.02
N THR A 221 19.22 1.59 3.04
CA THR A 221 18.40 0.96 1.99
C THR A 221 18.56 1.60 0.61
N LEU A 222 18.79 2.91 0.54
CA LEU A 222 19.02 3.62 -0.73
C LEU A 222 20.29 3.13 -1.43
N PRO A 223 21.50 3.26 -0.85
CA PRO A 223 22.72 2.80 -1.52
C PRO A 223 22.67 1.30 -1.82
N PHE A 224 22.08 0.49 -0.93
CA PHE A 224 21.91 -0.93 -1.16
C PHE A 224 21.04 -1.24 -2.39
N THR A 225 19.84 -0.63 -2.49
CA THR A 225 18.93 -0.92 -3.62
C THR A 225 19.45 -0.39 -4.95
N VAL A 226 20.21 0.70 -4.96
CA VAL A 226 20.91 1.19 -6.16
C VAL A 226 21.95 0.16 -6.61
N ALA A 227 22.83 -0.27 -5.70
CA ALA A 227 23.85 -1.28 -6.02
C ALA A 227 23.23 -2.62 -6.46
N LEU A 228 22.17 -3.06 -5.77
CA LEU A 228 21.43 -4.26 -6.10
C LEU A 228 20.84 -4.19 -7.51
N ASN A 229 20.21 -3.06 -7.89
CA ASN A 229 19.70 -2.88 -9.25
C ASN A 229 20.81 -2.95 -10.30
N SER A 230 21.91 -2.22 -10.10
CA SER A 230 23.06 -2.24 -11.02
C SER A 230 23.69 -3.64 -11.13
N TRP A 231 23.62 -4.43 -10.06
CA TRP A 231 24.09 -5.81 -10.05
C TRP A 231 23.14 -6.77 -10.78
N LEU A 232 21.83 -6.65 -10.56
CA LEU A 232 20.83 -7.59 -11.03
C LEU A 232 20.35 -7.33 -12.46
N GLU A 233 20.27 -6.07 -12.90
CA GLU A 233 19.77 -5.71 -14.23
C GLU A 233 20.52 -6.39 -15.39
N PRO A 234 21.86 -6.52 -15.38
CA PRO A 234 22.58 -7.24 -16.43
C PRO A 234 22.40 -8.76 -16.39
N ARG A 235 22.02 -9.32 -15.24
CA ARG A 235 22.02 -10.78 -14.97
C ARG A 235 20.63 -11.40 -15.06
N SER A 236 19.59 -10.58 -15.05
CA SER A 236 18.21 -11.05 -14.90
C SER A 236 17.22 -10.08 -15.54
N GLN A 237 15.93 -10.44 -15.53
CA GLN A 237 14.90 -9.64 -16.17
C GLN A 237 14.85 -8.23 -15.56
N ARG A 238 14.82 -7.19 -16.39
CA ARG A 238 14.61 -5.82 -15.90
C ARG A 238 13.17 -5.64 -15.43
N LEU A 239 12.98 -5.35 -14.14
CA LEU A 239 11.67 -5.05 -13.57
C LEU A 239 11.20 -3.65 -13.96
N ARG A 240 9.95 -3.53 -14.44
CA ARG A 240 9.34 -2.28 -14.87
C ARG A 240 8.24 -1.83 -13.92
N ALA A 241 7.98 -0.53 -13.90
CA ALA A 241 6.79 0.01 -13.26
C ALA A 241 5.51 -0.52 -13.93
N ARG A 242 4.40 -0.62 -13.19
CA ARG A 242 3.11 -1.04 -13.74
C ARG A 242 2.72 -0.08 -14.87
N GLN A 243 2.45 -0.60 -16.07
CA GLN A 243 2.13 0.18 -17.28
C GLN A 243 3.21 1.21 -17.72
N GLY A 244 4.41 1.16 -17.15
CA GLY A 244 5.47 2.14 -17.42
C GLY A 244 6.65 1.55 -18.20
N LYS A 245 7.33 2.41 -18.97
CA LYS A 245 8.62 2.07 -19.59
C LYS A 245 9.80 2.21 -18.62
N HIS A 246 9.59 2.87 -17.48
CA HIS A 246 10.64 3.14 -16.49
C HIS A 246 10.96 1.94 -15.61
N ALA A 247 12.20 1.91 -15.12
CA ALA A 247 12.66 0.92 -14.15
C ALA A 247 11.87 1.01 -12.84
N ARG A 248 11.65 -0.13 -12.20
CA ARG A 248 10.96 -0.19 -10.91
C ARG A 248 11.80 0.43 -9.80
N GLN A 249 11.17 1.30 -8.99
CA GLN A 249 11.79 1.82 -7.77
C GLN A 249 11.68 0.78 -6.64
N LEU A 250 12.80 0.12 -6.30
CA LEU A 250 12.84 -0.89 -5.23
C LEU A 250 12.97 -0.29 -3.83
N ARG A 251 13.46 0.95 -3.68
CA ARG A 251 13.77 1.54 -2.36
C ARG A 251 12.59 1.48 -1.38
N LYS A 252 11.43 2.01 -1.77
CA LYS A 252 10.24 2.06 -0.88
C LYS A 252 9.76 0.67 -0.47
N PRO A 253 9.48 -0.27 -1.40
CA PRO A 253 9.05 -1.62 -1.00
C PRO A 253 10.15 -2.39 -0.25
N PHE A 254 11.43 -2.15 -0.55
CA PHE A 254 12.53 -2.78 0.16
C PHE A 254 12.65 -2.29 1.61
N THR A 255 12.55 -0.97 1.84
CA THR A 255 12.50 -0.41 3.19
C THR A 255 11.36 -1.03 4.00
N ALA A 256 10.16 -1.11 3.44
CA ALA A 256 9.03 -1.71 4.13
C ALA A 256 9.24 -3.20 4.46
N ALA A 257 9.86 -3.96 3.54
CA ALA A 257 10.20 -5.36 3.77
C ALA A 257 11.28 -5.54 4.86
N VAL A 258 12.29 -4.65 4.90
CA VAL A 258 13.32 -4.63 5.95
C VAL A 258 12.70 -4.32 7.31
N ASP A 259 11.80 -3.34 7.39
CA ASP A 259 11.12 -2.97 8.63
C ASP A 259 10.24 -4.11 9.15
N LEU A 260 9.49 -4.78 8.25
CA LEU A 260 8.70 -5.96 8.61
C LEU A 260 9.59 -7.12 9.08
N PHE A 261 10.70 -7.38 8.39
CA PHE A 261 11.65 -8.43 8.75
C PHE A 261 12.25 -8.19 10.14
N ARG A 262 12.65 -6.95 10.46
CA ARG A 262 13.17 -6.59 11.78
C ARG A 262 12.13 -6.76 12.89
N GLN A 263 10.87 -6.38 12.64
CA GLN A 263 9.78 -6.61 13.58
C GLN A 263 9.52 -8.11 13.82
N LEU A 264 9.67 -8.96 12.80
CA LEU A 264 9.59 -10.41 12.96
C LEU A 264 10.72 -10.97 13.82
N GLU A 265 11.95 -10.49 13.62
CA GLU A 265 13.11 -10.83 14.47
C GLU A 265 12.90 -10.40 15.92
N GLU A 266 12.47 -9.16 16.15
CA GLU A 266 12.19 -8.60 17.48
C GLU A 266 11.12 -9.43 18.22
N LYS A 267 9.97 -9.68 17.59
CA LYS A 267 8.92 -10.53 18.16
C LYS A 267 9.39 -11.96 18.43
N THR A 268 10.27 -12.49 17.59
CA THR A 268 10.84 -13.83 17.81
C THR A 268 11.73 -13.84 19.04
N ALA A 269 12.57 -12.81 19.22
CA ALA A 269 13.39 -12.64 20.41
C ALA A 269 12.53 -12.50 21.67
N GLU A 270 11.48 -11.68 21.63
CA GLU A 270 10.53 -11.51 22.75
C GLU A 270 9.91 -12.84 23.19
N VAL A 271 9.43 -13.65 22.24
CA VAL A 271 8.84 -14.97 22.53
C VAL A 271 9.88 -15.92 23.12
N VAL A 272 11.11 -15.93 22.59
CA VAL A 272 12.21 -16.78 23.09
C VAL A 272 12.63 -16.36 24.51
N PHE A 273 12.78 -15.07 24.77
CA PHE A 273 13.14 -14.58 26.09
C PHE A 273 12.04 -14.85 27.12
N SER A 274 10.78 -14.69 26.72
CA SER A 274 9.62 -14.98 27.57
C SER A 274 9.50 -16.47 27.89
N SER A 275 9.74 -17.35 26.91
CA SER A 275 9.66 -18.80 27.13
C SER A 275 10.82 -19.35 27.97
N LEU A 276 11.99 -18.73 27.87
CA LEU A 276 13.17 -19.07 28.68
C LEU A 276 13.18 -18.39 30.07
N GLN A 277 12.20 -17.52 30.35
CA GLN A 277 12.10 -16.74 31.59
C GLN A 277 13.38 -15.95 31.94
N LEU A 278 14.06 -15.40 30.92
CA LEU A 278 15.31 -14.67 31.12
C LEU A 278 15.09 -13.38 31.90
N THR A 279 16.01 -13.08 32.80
CA THR A 279 16.08 -11.81 33.51
C THR A 279 16.55 -10.69 32.59
N LYS A 280 16.33 -9.42 33.00
CA LYS A 280 16.80 -8.25 32.25
C LYS A 280 18.32 -8.25 32.04
N GLN A 281 19.08 -8.73 33.01
CA GLN A 281 20.53 -8.83 32.91
C GLN A 281 20.95 -9.89 31.87
N GLU A 282 20.26 -11.04 31.84
CA GLU A 282 20.51 -12.10 30.86
C GLU A 282 20.08 -11.68 29.44
N ILE A 283 19.01 -10.89 29.29
CA ILE A 283 18.62 -10.31 27.99
C ILE A 283 19.71 -9.37 27.48
N LEU A 284 20.28 -8.51 28.34
CA LEU A 284 21.36 -7.60 27.96
C LEU A 284 22.67 -8.34 27.64
N ALA A 285 22.92 -9.47 28.32
CA ALA A 285 24.08 -10.32 28.07
C ALA A 285 23.88 -11.27 26.87
N SER A 286 22.64 -11.43 26.39
CA SER A 286 22.35 -12.29 25.25
C SER A 286 22.93 -11.67 23.98
N PRO A 287 23.70 -12.43 23.18
CA PRO A 287 24.13 -11.95 21.87
C PRO A 287 22.88 -11.58 21.08
N SER A 288 22.96 -10.46 20.35
CA SER A 288 21.84 -10.00 19.54
C SER A 288 21.34 -11.13 18.63
N PRO A 289 20.04 -11.21 18.29
CA PRO A 289 19.48 -12.30 17.48
C PRO A 289 20.30 -12.59 16.20
N ASN A 290 21.00 -11.57 15.69
CA ASN A 290 21.86 -11.58 14.51
C ASN A 290 23.29 -12.11 14.71
N GLN A 291 23.69 -12.48 15.92
CA GLN A 291 25.06 -12.95 16.24
C GLN A 291 25.17 -14.44 16.55
N ARG A 292 24.07 -15.20 16.49
CA ARG A 292 24.13 -16.67 16.64
C ARG A 292 24.81 -17.28 15.41
N LYS A 293 26.12 -17.45 15.48
CA LYS A 293 26.84 -18.34 14.54
C LYS A 293 26.27 -19.76 14.71
N PRO A 294 25.98 -20.49 13.62
CA PRO A 294 25.71 -21.91 13.74
C PRO A 294 26.93 -22.57 14.39
N GLN A 295 26.71 -23.29 15.49
CA GLN A 295 27.73 -24.19 15.99
C GLN A 295 27.87 -25.31 14.96
N LEU A 296 29.09 -25.43 14.42
CA LEU A 296 29.52 -26.47 13.49
C LEU A 296 29.49 -27.85 14.17
#